data_AF-A0A353GD30-F1
#
_entry.id   AF-A0A353GD30-F1
#
_cell.length_a   1.000
_cell.length_b   1.000
_cell.length_c   1.000
_cell.angle_alpha   90.00
_cell.angle_beta   90.00
_cell.angle_gamma   90.00
#
_symmetry.space_group_name_H-M   'P 1'
#
loop_
_entity.id
_entity.type
_entity.pdbx_description
1 polymer ?
#
loop_
_entity_poly.entity_id
_entity_poly.type
_entity_poly.pdbx_seq_one_letter_code
_entity_poly.pdbx_strand_id
1 'polypeptide(L)'
;MNFDNLDYLYEDVKVFGCKHHIENCDKFYAAAKEWAEWGLIEDNIFTKLKKEPKNKHDPYAIQVIGEWRDQDENKFKGVIGYLPKQIAYALGQNLDEKDKIYAEFVSIGPHDEFGYDIIVNILVKYSDF
;
A
#
# COMPACT_ATOMS: atom_id res chain seq x y z
N MET A 1 -2.05 4.85 12.78
CA MET A 1 -2.84 3.60 13.00
C MET A 1 -2.07 2.80 14.03
N ASN A 2 -2.70 2.21 15.05
CA ASN A 2 -1.97 1.39 16.04
C ASN A 2 -1.92 -0.07 15.53
N PHE A 3 -0.71 -0.65 15.42
CA PHE A 3 -0.45 -1.98 14.88
C PHE A 3 -0.21 -3.07 15.97
N ASP A 4 -0.34 -2.75 17.26
CA ASP A 4 0.08 -3.58 18.41
C ASP A 4 -0.67 -4.93 18.57
N ASN A 5 -1.64 -5.24 17.69
CA ASN A 5 -2.41 -6.49 17.70
C ASN A 5 -2.61 -7.05 16.29
N LEU A 6 -1.61 -6.86 15.42
CA LEU A 6 -1.62 -7.37 14.04
C LEU A 6 -0.42 -8.30 13.83
N ASP A 7 -0.65 -9.40 13.13
CA ASP A 7 0.40 -10.34 12.78
C ASP A 7 1.08 -9.91 11.48
N TYR A 8 2.41 -9.85 11.47
CA TYR A 8 3.20 -9.63 10.26
C TYR A 8 3.16 -10.88 9.39
N LEU A 9 2.63 -10.74 8.18
CA LEU A 9 2.52 -11.85 7.24
C LEU A 9 3.58 -11.78 6.13
N TYR A 10 3.90 -10.56 5.67
CA TYR A 10 4.98 -10.31 4.72
C TYR A 10 5.67 -8.99 5.03
N GLU A 11 7.00 -8.98 4.99
CA GLU A 11 7.82 -7.78 5.18
C GLU A 11 8.42 -7.32 3.85
N ASP A 12 8.70 -6.02 3.75
CA ASP A 12 9.39 -5.39 2.62
C ASP A 12 8.80 -5.74 1.24
N VAL A 13 7.48 -5.73 1.15
CA VAL A 13 6.77 -6.07 -0.08
C VAL A 13 6.84 -4.91 -1.06
N LYS A 14 7.52 -5.15 -2.18
CA LYS A 14 7.56 -4.21 -3.31
C LYS A 14 6.23 -4.17 -4.05
N VAL A 15 5.62 -2.98 -4.09
CA VAL A 15 4.38 -2.71 -4.81
C VAL A 15 4.66 -2.52 -6.30
N PHE A 16 3.92 -3.21 -7.16
CA PHE A 16 4.03 -3.12 -8.62
C PHE A 16 3.03 -2.12 -9.21
N GLY A 17 3.40 -1.47 -10.33
CA GLY A 17 2.49 -0.62 -11.11
C GLY A 17 2.89 0.85 -11.21
N CYS A 18 4.05 1.23 -10.69
CA CYS A 18 4.53 2.62 -10.70
C CYS A 18 5.05 3.11 -12.07
N LYS A 19 5.10 2.23 -13.09
CA LYS A 19 5.47 2.59 -14.47
C LYS A 19 4.22 3.01 -15.25
N HIS A 20 4.01 4.33 -15.37
CA HIS A 20 3.12 5.01 -16.34
C HIS A 20 1.59 4.83 -16.27
N HIS A 21 1.04 3.98 -15.41
CA HIS A 21 -0.41 3.69 -15.43
C HIS A 21 -1.18 4.11 -14.18
N ILE A 22 -0.51 4.63 -13.16
CA ILE A 22 -1.13 4.96 -11.87
C ILE A 22 -0.87 6.41 -11.51
N GLU A 23 -1.85 7.26 -11.82
CA GLU A 23 -1.80 8.73 -11.75
C GLU A 23 -1.38 9.28 -10.37
N ASN A 24 -1.63 8.53 -9.29
CA ASN A 24 -1.39 9.01 -7.93
C ASN A 24 0.01 8.70 -7.41
N CYS A 25 0.81 7.91 -8.12
CA CYS A 25 2.12 7.48 -7.63
C CYS A 25 3.08 8.67 -7.48
N ASP A 26 3.14 9.57 -8.48
CA ASP A 26 3.96 10.80 -8.43
C ASP A 26 3.55 11.72 -7.27
N LYS A 27 2.24 11.92 -7.10
CA LYS A 27 1.68 12.79 -6.04
C LYS A 27 1.98 12.21 -4.66
N PHE A 28 1.82 10.91 -4.50
CA PHE A 28 2.13 10.20 -3.27
C PHE A 28 3.63 10.24 -2.95
N TYR A 29 4.49 10.05 -3.94
CA TYR A 29 5.94 10.18 -3.78
C TYR A 29 6.37 11.58 -3.35
N ALA A 30 5.84 12.61 -4.03
CA ALA A 30 6.14 14.00 -3.68
C ALA A 30 5.77 14.31 -2.22
N ALA A 31 4.57 13.92 -1.79
CA ALA A 31 4.12 14.10 -0.42
C ALA A 31 4.98 13.30 0.58
N ALA A 32 5.27 12.03 0.29
CA ALA A 32 6.08 11.20 1.18
C ALA A 32 7.51 11.72 1.33
N LYS A 33 8.12 12.21 0.26
CA LYS A 33 9.44 12.84 0.32
C LYS A 33 9.42 14.09 1.21
N GLU A 34 8.45 14.96 1.00
CA GLU A 34 8.31 16.21 1.75
C GLU A 34 8.07 15.97 3.24
N TRP A 35 7.14 15.08 3.60
CA TRP A 35 6.88 14.75 5.01
C TRP A 35 8.05 14.00 5.67
N ALA A 36 8.86 13.27 4.89
CA ALA A 36 10.09 12.65 5.40
C ALA A 36 11.15 13.68 5.76
N GLU A 37 11.30 14.74 4.96
CA GLU A 37 12.21 15.86 5.27
C GLU A 37 11.83 16.58 6.57
N TRP A 38 10.55 16.55 6.96
CA TRP A 38 10.05 17.12 8.21
C TRP A 38 9.90 16.13 9.36
N GLY A 39 10.18 14.84 9.13
CA GLY A 39 10.05 13.79 10.15
C GLY A 39 8.61 13.49 10.57
N LEU A 40 7.63 13.71 9.69
CA LEU A 40 6.19 13.60 9.97
C LEU A 40 5.48 12.56 9.08
N ILE A 41 6.20 11.53 8.62
CA ILE A 41 5.67 10.46 7.76
C ILE A 41 4.47 9.75 8.41
N GLU A 42 4.62 9.33 9.67
CA GLU A 42 3.65 8.48 10.36
C GLU A 42 2.28 9.14 10.55
N ASP A 43 2.24 10.47 10.56
CA ASP A 43 1.01 11.26 10.73
C ASP A 43 0.34 11.63 9.40
N ASN A 44 1.08 11.55 8.29
CA ASN A 44 0.67 12.13 7.02
C ASN A 44 0.64 11.17 5.84
N ILE A 45 1.31 10.01 5.94
CA ILE A 45 1.39 9.02 4.87
C ILE A 45 0.85 7.68 5.36
N PHE A 46 -0.14 7.16 4.65
CA PHE A 46 -0.78 5.88 4.99
C PHE A 46 -0.97 5.03 3.74
N THR A 47 -1.00 3.72 3.93
CA THR A 47 -1.36 2.76 2.89
C THR A 47 -2.52 1.87 3.33
N LYS A 48 -3.32 1.42 2.37
CA LYS A 48 -4.44 0.50 2.56
C LYS A 48 -4.45 -0.53 1.45
N LEU A 49 -4.99 -1.71 1.75
CA LEU A 49 -5.19 -2.77 0.77
C LEU A 49 -6.65 -2.88 0.39
N LYS A 50 -6.92 -3.08 -0.91
CA LYS A 50 -8.28 -3.29 -1.43
C LYS A 50 -8.29 -4.43 -2.46
N LYS A 51 -9.02 -5.50 -2.14
CA LYS A 51 -9.27 -6.62 -3.08
C LYS A 51 -10.07 -6.11 -4.29
N GLU A 52 -9.69 -6.54 -5.49
CA GLU A 52 -10.35 -6.21 -6.77
C GLU A 52 -10.79 -7.51 -7.49
N PRO A 53 -11.80 -8.23 -6.98
CA PRO A 53 -12.18 -9.55 -7.51
C PRO A 53 -12.75 -9.53 -8.93
N LYS A 54 -13.08 -8.34 -9.46
CA LYS A 54 -13.59 -8.14 -10.83
C LYS A 54 -12.49 -7.71 -11.80
N ASN A 55 -11.22 -7.72 -11.38
CA ASN A 55 -10.11 -7.38 -12.26
C ASN A 55 -10.04 -8.39 -13.42
N LYS A 56 -9.88 -7.88 -14.64
CA LYS A 56 -9.97 -8.68 -15.88
C LYS A 56 -8.75 -9.57 -16.11
N HIS A 57 -7.63 -9.30 -15.42
CA HIS A 57 -6.35 -9.99 -15.62
C HIS A 57 -5.99 -10.92 -14.47
N ASP A 58 -6.41 -10.59 -13.24
CA ASP A 58 -6.11 -11.37 -12.05
C ASP A 58 -7.27 -11.30 -11.04
N PRO A 59 -8.02 -12.39 -10.80
CA PRO A 59 -9.13 -12.40 -9.85
C PRO A 59 -8.68 -12.21 -8.39
N TYR A 60 -7.39 -12.37 -8.10
CA TYR A 60 -6.81 -12.13 -6.77
C TYR A 60 -6.13 -10.76 -6.67
N ALA A 61 -6.28 -9.87 -7.66
CA ALA A 61 -5.66 -8.56 -7.63
C ALA A 61 -5.98 -7.80 -6.33
N ILE A 62 -4.94 -7.28 -5.67
CA ILE A 62 -5.06 -6.43 -4.49
C ILE A 62 -4.38 -5.10 -4.80
N GLN A 63 -5.19 -4.04 -4.82
CA GLN A 63 -4.73 -2.67 -4.95
C GLN A 63 -4.08 -2.20 -3.64
N VAL A 64 -2.99 -1.47 -3.78
CA VAL A 64 -2.43 -0.64 -2.72
C VAL A 64 -2.92 0.78 -2.94
N ILE A 65 -3.63 1.30 -1.95
CA ILE A 65 -4.19 2.66 -1.93
C ILE A 65 -3.31 3.50 -1.01
N GLY A 66 -2.71 4.56 -1.53
CA GLY A 66 -2.05 5.58 -0.72
C GLY A 66 -3.08 6.60 -0.23
N GLU A 67 -2.92 7.04 1.01
CA GLU A 67 -3.61 8.22 1.55
C GLU A 67 -2.54 9.19 2.07
N TRP A 68 -2.64 10.46 1.70
CA TRP A 68 -1.65 11.46 2.06
C TRP A 68 -2.28 12.82 2.32
N ARG A 69 -1.54 13.69 3.02
CA ARG A 69 -1.89 15.12 3.17
C ARG A 69 -0.95 16.00 2.36
N ASP A 70 -1.44 17.13 1.88
CA ASP A 70 -0.58 18.24 1.46
C ASP A 70 -0.25 19.18 2.63
N GLN A 71 0.55 20.21 2.39
CA GLN A 71 0.94 21.21 3.40
C GLN A 71 -0.25 21.97 4.00
N ASP A 72 -1.35 22.09 3.26
CA ASP A 72 -2.59 22.74 3.71
C ASP A 72 -3.52 21.76 4.46
N GLU A 73 -3.01 20.59 4.83
CA GLU A 73 -3.71 19.47 5.48
C GLU A 73 -4.86 18.86 4.67
N ASN A 74 -4.95 19.14 3.37
CA ASN A 74 -5.95 18.52 2.51
C ASN A 74 -5.65 17.03 2.34
N LYS A 75 -6.68 16.20 2.51
CA LYS A 75 -6.55 14.74 2.44
C LYS A 75 -6.79 14.23 1.03
N PHE A 76 -5.84 13.47 0.51
CA PHE A 76 -5.91 12.80 -0.79
C PHE A 76 -5.85 11.29 -0.61
N LYS A 77 -6.40 10.57 -1.58
CA LYS A 77 -6.30 9.12 -1.66
C LYS A 77 -6.31 8.64 -3.09
N GLY A 78 -5.62 7.55 -3.37
CA GLY A 78 -5.59 6.98 -4.71
C GLY A 78 -4.88 5.63 -4.76
N VAL A 79 -5.18 4.84 -5.78
CA VAL A 79 -4.38 3.65 -6.09
C VAL A 79 -2.96 4.13 -6.38
N ILE A 80 -1.96 3.52 -5.74
CA ILE A 80 -0.53 3.78 -5.95
C ILE A 80 0.19 2.55 -6.54
N GLY A 81 -0.49 1.40 -6.58
CA GLY A 81 0.03 0.16 -7.13
C GLY A 81 -0.81 -1.05 -6.80
N TYR A 82 -0.24 -2.23 -7.03
CA TYR A 82 -0.81 -3.54 -6.75
C TYR A 82 0.23 -4.39 -6.02
N LEU A 83 -0.25 -5.29 -5.15
CA LEU A 83 0.61 -6.31 -4.57
C LEU A 83 1.15 -7.26 -5.65
N PRO A 84 2.34 -7.86 -5.45
CA PRO A 84 2.83 -8.92 -6.31
C PRO A 84 1.82 -10.05 -6.42
N LYS A 85 1.62 -10.58 -7.65
CA LYS A 85 0.63 -11.61 -7.94
C LYS A 85 0.71 -12.83 -7.01
N GLN A 86 1.92 -13.29 -6.69
CA GLN A 86 2.14 -14.45 -5.82
C GLN A 86 1.63 -14.18 -4.39
N ILE A 87 1.91 -13.00 -3.85
CA ILE A 87 1.43 -12.57 -2.52
C ILE A 87 -0.09 -12.39 -2.55
N ALA A 88 -0.61 -11.71 -3.57
CA ALA A 88 -2.04 -11.48 -3.70
C ALA A 88 -2.84 -12.80 -3.80
N TYR A 89 -2.32 -13.77 -4.56
CA TYR A 89 -2.85 -15.13 -4.61
C TYR A 89 -2.83 -15.83 -3.25
N ALA A 90 -1.69 -15.81 -2.54
CA ALA A 90 -1.56 -16.45 -1.24
C ALA A 90 -2.52 -15.84 -0.19
N LEU A 91 -2.67 -14.51 -0.18
CA LEU A 91 -3.64 -13.81 0.67
C LEU A 91 -5.09 -14.19 0.30
N GLY A 92 -5.39 -14.34 -0.99
CA GLY A 92 -6.71 -14.70 -1.46
C GLY A 92 -7.13 -16.15 -1.17
N GLN A 93 -6.16 -17.06 -1.04
CA GLN A 93 -6.41 -18.47 -0.73
C GLN A 93 -6.46 -18.77 0.76
N ASN A 94 -5.61 -18.10 1.56
CA ASN A 94 -5.36 -18.50 2.94
C ASN A 94 -6.06 -17.63 3.98
N LEU A 95 -6.72 -16.54 3.58
CA LEU A 95 -7.42 -15.66 4.50
C LEU A 95 -8.93 -15.76 4.33
N ASP A 96 -9.63 -15.84 5.45
CA ASP A 96 -11.08 -15.82 5.49
C ASP A 96 -11.62 -14.45 5.09
N GLU A 97 -12.88 -14.39 4.65
CA GLU A 97 -13.54 -13.11 4.31
C GLU A 97 -13.61 -12.13 5.49
N LYS A 98 -13.55 -12.65 6.71
CA LYS A 98 -13.58 -11.87 7.95
C LYS A 98 -12.21 -11.33 8.36
N ASP A 99 -11.13 -11.92 7.84
CA ASP A 99 -9.78 -11.48 8.14
C ASP A 99 -9.51 -10.12 7.49
N LYS A 100 -8.85 -9.24 8.23
CA LYS A 100 -8.54 -7.89 7.77
C LYS A 100 -7.07 -7.79 7.44
N ILE A 101 -6.78 -7.40 6.20
CA ILE A 101 -5.42 -7.13 5.74
C ILE A 101 -5.12 -5.64 5.79
N TYR A 102 -3.89 -5.32 6.19
CA TYR A 102 -3.37 -3.98 6.34
C TYR A 102 -2.06 -3.86 5.57
N ALA A 103 -1.78 -2.64 5.11
CA ALA A 103 -0.46 -2.29 4.62
C ALA A 103 0.11 -1.23 5.56
N GLU A 104 1.32 -1.48 6.03
CA GLU A 104 2.15 -0.48 6.70
C GLU A 104 3.13 0.08 5.67
N PHE A 105 3.18 1.40 5.54
CA PHE A 105 4.12 2.04 4.65
C PHE A 105 5.53 1.97 5.24
N VAL A 106 6.49 1.48 4.48
CA VAL A 106 7.90 1.41 4.89
C VAL A 106 8.71 2.51 4.23
N SER A 107 8.66 2.57 2.90
CA SER A 107 9.44 3.55 2.15
C SER A 107 8.92 3.76 0.74
N ILE A 108 9.34 4.86 0.14
CA ILE A 108 9.23 5.09 -1.29
C ILE A 108 10.52 5.71 -1.81
N GLY A 109 11.01 5.22 -2.95
CA GLY A 109 12.20 5.75 -3.59
C GLY A 109 12.10 5.71 -5.12
N PRO A 110 12.90 6.52 -5.82
CA PRO A 110 13.01 6.40 -7.27
C PRO A 110 13.65 5.05 -7.64
N HIS A 111 13.09 4.35 -8.63
CA HIS A 111 13.66 3.10 -9.15
C HIS A 111 14.45 3.34 -10.44
N ASP A 112 13.81 4.03 -11.39
CA ASP A 112 14.37 4.44 -12.68
C ASP A 112 13.70 5.73 -13.15
N GLU A 113 14.05 6.18 -14.37
CA GLU A 113 13.49 7.39 -15.00
C GLU A 113 11.96 7.31 -15.24
N PHE A 114 11.31 6.19 -14.92
CA PHE A 114 9.92 5.89 -15.24
C PHE A 114 9.08 5.40 -14.07
N GLY A 115 9.60 5.34 -12.83
CA GLY A 115 8.78 4.91 -11.70
C GLY A 115 9.44 4.90 -10.32
N TYR A 116 8.64 4.50 -9.34
CA TYR A 116 8.99 4.46 -7.92
C TYR A 116 8.91 3.05 -7.35
N ASP A 117 9.81 2.74 -6.43
CA ASP A 117 9.74 1.57 -5.58
C ASP A 117 9.02 1.95 -4.30
N ILE A 118 7.79 1.46 -4.13
CA ILE A 118 7.03 1.58 -2.88
C ILE A 118 7.17 0.27 -2.14
N ILE A 119 7.59 0.34 -0.89
CA ILE A 119 7.75 -0.80 0.00
C ILE A 119 6.70 -0.71 1.11
N VAL A 120 5.98 -1.80 1.32
CA VAL A 120 5.00 -1.94 2.40
C VAL A 120 5.19 -3.25 3.15
N ASN A 121 4.91 -3.25 4.45
CA ASN A 121 4.67 -4.48 5.19
C ASN A 121 3.20 -4.85 5.09
N ILE A 122 2.90 -6.15 5.04
CA ILE A 122 1.54 -6.68 5.04
C ILE A 122 1.28 -7.30 6.39
N LEU A 123 0.28 -6.74 7.07
CA LEU A 123 -0.18 -7.24 8.35
C LEU A 123 -1.59 -7.77 8.25
N VAL A 124 -1.94 -8.71 9.12
CA VAL A 124 -3.28 -9.30 9.19
C VAL A 124 -3.84 -9.23 10.59
N LYS A 125 -5.14 -9.00 10.68
CA LYS A 125 -5.94 -9.29 11.86
C LYS A 125 -6.80 -10.50 11.55
N TYR A 126 -6.49 -11.63 12.16
CA TYR A 126 -7.36 -12.79 12.10
C TYR A 126 -8.66 -12.49 12.84
N SER A 127 -9.76 -12.95 12.27
CA SER A 127 -11.04 -12.91 12.99
C SER A 127 -10.99 -13.89 14.18
N ASP A 128 -11.45 -13.44 15.35
CA ASP A 128 -11.58 -14.33 16.51
C ASP A 128 -12.54 -15.48 16.14
N PHE A 129 -12.11 -16.72 16.37
CA PHE A 129 -12.88 -17.95 16.10
C PHE A 129 -14.18 -18.03 16.89
#